data_AF-A0AAE1C3B9-F1
#
_entry.id   AF-A0AAE1C3B9-F1
#
_cell.length_a   1.000
_cell.length_b   1.000
_cell.length_c   1.000
_cell.angle_alpha   90.00
_cell.angle_beta   90.00
_cell.angle_gamma   90.00
#
_symmetry.space_group_name_H-M   'P 1'
#
loop_
_entity.id
_entity.type
_entity.pdbx_description
1 polymer ?
#
loop_
_entity_poly.entity_id
_entity_poly.type
_entity_poly.pdbx_seq_one_letter_code
_entity_poly.pdbx_strand_id
1 'polypeptide(L)'
;MKLSPQFLGYLFGEPDYWAPGDYAEYNADGVLSRIESFSQQPRWHIHTKDMPFSTYMAFEPKTDSTTYIVVGDSDHLGMREMKRRLLDNLRSTEYQDPFMFHAMIVHETFLDAKTVITPVRHQLYDQLDRVDNYSKKSAHERGKGDLEELTIGLHVVSQEIDSMTAGTDMTSMIVRRLIKGHTRYRESLGSVALVNSSTKTADALDYLAESVDAQRRWLESYKARKDIAMNLVSANFVLEKISH
;
A
#
# COMPACT_ATOMS: atom_id res chain seq x y z
N MET A 1 8.18 27.37 -9.21
CA MET A 1 7.71 25.97 -9.14
C MET A 1 6.74 25.72 -10.28
N LYS A 2 7.09 24.87 -11.24
CA LYS A 2 6.14 24.30 -12.21
C LYS A 2 5.66 22.98 -11.62
N LEU A 3 4.36 22.69 -11.63
CA LEU A 3 3.83 21.38 -11.22
C LEU A 3 3.41 20.61 -12.46
N SER A 4 3.63 19.30 -12.47
CA SER A 4 3.08 18.45 -13.51
C SER A 4 1.56 18.58 -13.49
N PRO A 5 0.88 18.88 -14.61
CA PRO A 5 -0.58 19.03 -14.65
C PRO A 5 -1.32 17.80 -14.11
N GLN A 6 -0.72 16.62 -14.27
CA GLN A 6 -1.24 15.35 -13.77
C GLN A 6 -1.33 15.30 -12.24
N PHE A 7 -0.56 16.13 -11.53
CA PHE A 7 -0.63 16.20 -10.07
C PHE A 7 -1.82 17.05 -9.56
N LEU A 8 -2.41 17.90 -10.40
CA LEU A 8 -3.40 18.89 -9.96
C LEU A 8 -4.66 18.25 -9.36
N GLY A 9 -5.12 17.11 -9.89
CA GLY A 9 -6.27 16.39 -9.36
C GLY A 9 -6.05 15.92 -7.92
N TYR A 10 -4.84 15.46 -7.60
CA TYR A 10 -4.46 14.98 -6.28
C TYR A 10 -4.45 16.07 -5.19
N LEU A 11 -4.37 17.35 -5.58
CA LEU A 11 -4.46 18.47 -4.63
C LEU A 11 -5.86 18.63 -4.01
N PHE A 12 -6.89 18.16 -4.71
CA PHE A 12 -8.28 18.27 -4.26
C PHE A 12 -8.72 17.13 -3.35
N GLY A 13 -7.84 16.16 -3.08
CA GLY A 13 -8.10 15.10 -2.11
C GLY A 13 -9.10 14.04 -2.57
N GLU A 14 -9.54 14.10 -3.83
CA GLU A 14 -10.39 13.05 -4.38
C GLU A 14 -9.57 11.76 -4.54
N PRO A 15 -10.12 10.61 -4.12
CA PRO A 15 -9.50 9.32 -4.38
C PRO A 15 -9.38 9.12 -5.89
N ASP A 16 -8.16 9.07 -6.37
CA ASP A 16 -7.84 8.79 -7.75
C ASP A 16 -7.02 7.50 -7.81
N TYR A 17 -7.62 6.47 -8.41
CA TYR A 17 -7.00 5.15 -8.56
C TYR A 17 -6.05 5.08 -9.77
N TRP A 18 -5.53 6.24 -10.21
CA TRP A 18 -4.58 6.32 -11.30
C TRP A 18 -3.19 5.86 -10.91
N ALA A 19 -2.45 5.42 -11.93
CA ALA A 19 -1.08 4.96 -11.75
C ALA A 19 -0.17 6.10 -11.25
N PRO A 20 0.80 5.79 -10.36
CA PRO A 20 1.79 6.75 -9.94
C PRO A 20 2.67 7.24 -11.10
N GLY A 21 3.02 8.52 -11.05
CA GLY A 21 3.83 9.21 -12.04
C GLY A 21 5.33 9.16 -11.75
N ASP A 22 6.13 8.96 -12.80
CA ASP A 22 7.59 9.00 -12.77
C ASP A 22 8.15 9.71 -14.01
N TYR A 23 8.09 11.04 -14.02
CA TYR A 23 8.47 11.86 -15.17
C TYR A 23 9.92 12.33 -15.06
N ALA A 24 10.59 12.46 -16.20
CA ALA A 24 11.92 13.04 -16.28
C ALA A 24 11.97 14.00 -17.47
N GLU A 25 12.62 15.13 -17.27
CA GLU A 25 12.92 16.09 -18.31
C GLU A 25 14.43 16.07 -18.56
N TYR A 26 14.82 16.19 -19.83
CA TYR A 26 16.20 16.28 -20.27
C TYR A 26 16.38 17.58 -21.04
N ASN A 27 17.56 18.19 -20.90
CA ASN A 27 17.92 19.36 -21.69
C ASN A 27 18.31 18.96 -23.13
N ALA A 28 18.66 19.95 -23.96
CA ALA A 28 19.05 19.73 -25.36
C ALA A 28 20.29 18.83 -25.52
N ASP A 29 21.14 18.75 -24.49
CA ASP A 29 22.36 17.94 -24.47
C ASP A 29 22.09 16.49 -23.98
N GLY A 30 20.84 16.14 -23.70
CA GLY A 30 20.45 14.84 -23.16
C GLY A 30 20.78 14.66 -21.67
N VAL A 31 21.14 15.72 -20.96
CA VAL A 31 21.40 15.71 -19.52
C VAL A 31 20.10 15.91 -18.76
N LEU A 32 19.91 15.13 -17.69
CA LEU A 32 18.75 15.22 -16.82
C LEU A 32 18.62 16.64 -16.24
N SER A 33 17.48 17.29 -16.51
CA SER A 33 17.18 18.64 -16.01
C SER A 33 16.19 18.64 -14.86
N ARG A 34 15.32 17.63 -14.77
CA ARG A 34 14.30 17.52 -13.72
C ARG A 34 13.81 16.08 -13.60
N ILE A 35 13.53 15.64 -12.38
CA ILE A 35 12.78 14.41 -12.10
C ILE A 35 11.55 14.77 -11.31
N GLU A 36 10.43 14.15 -11.63
CA GLU A 36 9.18 14.29 -10.89
C GLU A 36 8.63 12.91 -10.56
N SER A 37 8.16 12.76 -9.32
CA SER A 37 7.40 11.58 -8.92
C SER A 37 6.18 12.01 -8.15
N PHE A 38 5.04 11.37 -8.42
CA PHE A 38 3.85 11.58 -7.63
C PHE A 38 3.03 10.32 -7.50
N SER A 39 2.34 10.22 -6.37
CA SER A 39 1.47 9.08 -6.08
C SER A 39 0.40 9.46 -5.07
N GLN A 40 -0.73 8.75 -5.14
CA GLN A 40 -1.70 8.69 -4.06
C GLN A 40 -1.57 7.33 -3.37
N GLN A 41 -1.33 7.38 -2.06
CA GLN A 41 -1.23 6.21 -1.22
C GLN A 41 -2.60 5.53 -1.09
N PRO A 42 -2.65 4.20 -0.93
CA PRO A 42 -3.91 3.49 -0.78
C PRO A 42 -4.64 3.89 0.51
N ARG A 43 -5.97 3.78 0.47
CA ARG A 43 -6.82 3.87 1.66
C ARG A 43 -6.99 2.49 2.28
N TRP A 44 -6.30 2.26 3.39
CA TRP A 44 -6.41 1.00 4.12
C TRP A 44 -7.73 0.86 4.90
N HIS A 45 -8.28 1.98 5.37
CA HIS A 45 -9.56 2.04 6.07
C HIS A 45 -10.67 2.44 5.09
N ILE A 46 -11.25 1.49 4.36
CA ILE A 46 -12.29 1.81 3.35
C ILE A 46 -13.61 2.31 3.94
N HIS A 47 -13.85 2.01 5.22
CA HIS A 47 -15.07 2.38 5.93
C HIS A 47 -14.99 3.75 6.60
N THR A 48 -13.81 4.38 6.60
CA THR A 48 -13.63 5.74 7.10
C THR A 48 -13.66 6.74 5.95
N LYS A 49 -14.01 7.99 6.24
CA LYS A 49 -14.03 9.08 5.26
C LYS A 49 -12.67 9.75 5.07
N ASP A 50 -11.60 9.02 5.40
CA ASP A 50 -10.27 9.59 5.45
C ASP A 50 -9.78 9.90 4.02
N MET A 51 -9.17 11.07 3.87
CA MET A 51 -8.57 11.50 2.62
C MET A 51 -7.27 10.73 2.38
N PRO A 52 -7.05 10.12 1.20
CA PRO A 52 -5.80 9.44 0.92
C PRO A 52 -4.63 10.43 0.91
N PHE A 53 -3.44 9.95 1.27
CA PHE A 53 -2.23 10.76 1.16
C PHE A 53 -1.80 10.88 -0.28
N SER A 54 -1.66 12.11 -0.77
CA SER A 54 -1.07 12.39 -2.06
C SER A 54 0.28 13.05 -1.89
N THR A 55 1.24 12.60 -2.68
CA THR A 55 2.65 12.99 -2.57
C THR A 55 3.15 13.39 -3.94
N TYR A 56 3.89 14.49 -3.98
CA TYR A 56 4.60 14.96 -5.15
C TYR A 56 6.02 15.32 -4.73
N MET A 57 6.96 14.92 -5.55
CA MET A 57 8.38 15.19 -5.44
C MET A 57 8.86 15.73 -6.79
N ALA A 58 9.65 16.79 -6.75
CA ALA A 58 10.40 17.26 -7.89
C ALA A 58 11.85 17.54 -7.49
N PHE A 59 12.79 16.95 -8.21
CA PHE A 59 14.21 17.19 -8.04
C PHE A 59 14.78 17.94 -9.25
N GLU A 60 15.50 19.02 -8.99
CA GLU A 60 16.18 19.84 -10.01
C GLU A 60 17.70 19.73 -9.80
N PRO A 61 18.44 18.95 -10.61
CA PRO A 61 19.88 18.73 -10.43
C PRO A 61 20.71 20.02 -10.50
N LYS A 62 20.29 21.00 -11.29
CA LYS A 62 21.01 22.27 -11.47
C LYS A 62 21.13 23.08 -10.18
N THR A 63 20.10 23.01 -9.34
CA THR A 63 20.02 23.76 -8.07
C THR A 63 20.21 22.84 -6.86
N ASP A 64 20.43 21.54 -7.08
CA ASP A 64 20.47 20.49 -6.06
C ASP A 64 19.31 20.62 -5.06
N SER A 65 18.11 20.84 -5.58
CA SER A 65 16.93 21.15 -4.77
C SER A 65 15.84 20.12 -5.01
N THR A 66 15.34 19.55 -3.92
CA THR A 66 14.16 18.67 -3.91
C THR A 66 12.97 19.42 -3.31
N THR A 67 11.90 19.54 -4.08
CA THR A 67 10.61 20.09 -3.63
C THR A 67 9.66 18.95 -3.34
N TYR A 68 9.01 18.99 -2.18
CA TYR A 68 7.98 18.04 -1.78
C TYR A 68 6.67 18.74 -1.49
N ILE A 69 5.58 18.15 -1.98
CA ILE A 69 4.21 18.51 -1.62
C ILE A 69 3.53 17.26 -1.12
N VAL A 70 3.01 17.32 0.10
CA VAL A 70 2.24 16.24 0.71
C VAL A 70 0.87 16.80 1.07
N VAL A 71 -0.17 16.17 0.53
CA VAL A 71 -1.58 16.48 0.77
C VAL A 71 -2.20 15.32 1.52
N GLY A 72 -2.92 15.60 2.58
CA GLY A 72 -3.50 14.57 3.45
C GLY A 72 -4.25 15.19 4.62
N ASP A 73 -4.99 14.36 5.33
CA ASP A 73 -5.63 14.77 6.57
C ASP A 73 -4.56 15.10 7.64
N SER A 74 -4.66 16.29 8.23
CA SER A 74 -3.74 16.76 9.26
C SER A 74 -3.84 15.96 10.56
N ASP A 75 -4.99 15.36 10.84
CA ASP A 75 -5.27 14.66 12.09
C ASP A 75 -4.95 13.17 12.03
N HIS A 76 -4.63 12.66 10.84
CA HIS A 76 -4.23 11.27 10.65
C HIS A 76 -2.91 10.98 11.38
N LEU A 77 -2.88 9.91 12.18
CA LEU A 77 -1.73 9.51 13.02
C LEU A 77 -0.44 9.37 12.19
N GLY A 78 -0.52 8.71 11.03
CA GLY A 78 0.61 8.55 10.11
C GLY A 78 1.19 9.88 9.62
N MET A 79 0.36 10.91 9.42
CA MET A 79 0.84 12.25 9.00
C MET A 79 1.65 12.94 10.10
N ARG A 80 1.25 12.79 11.37
CA ARG A 80 2.00 13.36 12.50
C ARG A 80 3.38 12.71 12.64
N GLU A 81 3.43 11.38 12.56
CA GLU A 81 4.69 10.64 12.68
C GLU A 81 5.61 10.89 11.48
N MET A 82 5.05 10.95 10.27
CA MET A 82 5.77 11.34 9.05
C MET A 82 6.36 12.75 9.17
N LYS A 83 5.56 13.73 9.60
CA LYS A 83 6.03 15.11 9.85
C LYS A 83 7.15 15.15 10.88
N ARG A 84 7.06 14.36 11.96
CA ARG A 84 8.10 14.28 12.99
C ARG A 84 9.40 13.75 12.41
N ARG A 85 9.38 12.60 11.73
CA ARG A 85 10.57 11.99 11.12
C ARG A 85 11.18 12.85 10.01
N LEU A 86 10.34 13.57 9.28
CA LEU A 86 10.77 14.58 8.32
C LEU A 86 11.58 15.69 8.96
N LEU A 87 11.05 16.29 10.03
CA LEU A 87 11.71 17.39 10.73
C LEU A 87 13.05 16.92 11.33
N ASP A 88 13.11 15.68 11.81
CA ASP A 88 14.35 15.08 12.31
C ASP A 88 15.38 14.88 11.17
N ASN A 89 14.95 14.39 10.00
CA ASN A 89 15.84 14.22 8.84
C ASN A 89 16.29 15.55 8.22
N LEU A 90 15.43 16.57 8.19
CA LEU A 90 15.80 17.91 7.72
C LEU A 90 16.85 18.60 8.61
N ARG A 91 16.98 18.16 9.87
CA ARG A 91 18.02 18.63 10.79
C ARG A 91 19.35 17.89 10.63
N SER A 92 19.38 16.81 9.86
CA SER A 92 20.62 16.10 9.54
C SER A 92 21.51 16.94 8.63
N THR A 93 22.82 16.89 8.86
CA THR A 93 23.83 17.52 8.00
C THR A 93 24.28 16.59 6.87
N GLU A 94 23.82 15.35 6.84
CA GLU A 94 24.16 14.39 5.77
C GLU A 94 23.31 14.63 4.53
N TYR A 95 23.93 14.54 3.34
CA TYR A 95 23.20 14.55 2.07
C TYR A 95 22.09 13.51 2.08
N GLN A 96 20.87 13.94 1.71
CA GLN A 96 19.71 13.07 1.62
C GLN A 96 19.35 12.86 0.15
N ASP A 97 19.24 11.60 -0.24
CA ASP A 97 18.74 11.24 -1.57
C ASP A 97 17.32 11.79 -1.76
N PRO A 98 17.01 12.43 -2.90
CA PRO A 98 15.70 12.97 -3.19
C PRO A 98 14.56 11.96 -3.07
N PHE A 99 14.79 10.65 -3.20
CA PHE A 99 13.76 9.61 -3.10
C PHE A 99 13.59 9.03 -1.70
N MET A 100 14.55 9.23 -0.79
CA MET A 100 14.49 8.65 0.55
C MET A 100 13.24 9.09 1.30
N PHE A 101 12.89 10.38 1.20
CA PHE A 101 11.71 10.87 1.87
C PHE A 101 10.41 10.27 1.30
N HIS A 102 10.28 10.15 -0.02
CA HIS A 102 9.12 9.46 -0.62
C HIS A 102 9.04 7.99 -0.17
N ALA A 103 10.17 7.28 -0.09
CA ALA A 103 10.22 5.92 0.41
C ALA A 103 9.71 5.82 1.86
N MET A 104 10.09 6.78 2.73
CA MET A 104 9.59 6.85 4.11
C MET A 104 8.08 7.08 4.17
N ILE A 105 7.53 7.93 3.30
CA ILE A 105 6.08 8.17 3.25
C ILE A 105 5.32 6.88 2.91
N VAL A 106 5.79 6.16 1.88
CA VAL A 106 5.18 4.88 1.49
C VAL A 106 5.34 3.85 2.61
N HIS A 107 6.51 3.80 3.26
CA HIS A 107 6.74 2.91 4.40
C HIS A 107 5.77 3.16 5.55
N GLU A 108 5.61 4.42 5.99
CA GLU A 108 4.67 4.74 7.08
C GLU A 108 3.22 4.42 6.69
N THR A 109 2.83 4.75 5.45
CA THR A 109 1.48 4.43 4.99
C THR A 109 1.27 2.92 4.88
N PHE A 110 2.31 2.15 4.58
CA PHE A 110 2.26 0.70 4.56
C PHE A 110 2.27 0.07 5.96
N LEU A 111 2.86 0.73 6.97
CA LEU A 111 2.72 0.32 8.37
C LEU A 111 1.27 0.44 8.86
N ASP A 112 0.56 1.48 8.43
CA ASP A 112 -0.88 1.63 8.73
C ASP A 112 -1.69 0.44 8.17
N ALA A 113 -1.25 -0.20 7.08
CA ALA A 113 -1.88 -1.42 6.58
C ALA A 113 -1.92 -2.55 7.63
N LYS A 114 -0.91 -2.64 8.51
CA LYS A 114 -0.85 -3.70 9.54
C LYS A 114 -1.99 -3.60 10.55
N THR A 115 -2.48 -2.39 10.83
CA THR A 115 -3.57 -2.17 11.80
C THR A 115 -4.90 -2.69 11.29
N VAL A 116 -5.09 -2.77 9.97
CA VAL A 116 -6.30 -3.34 9.35
C VAL A 116 -6.15 -4.81 8.96
N ILE A 117 -4.97 -5.23 8.48
CA ILE A 117 -4.73 -6.60 8.04
C ILE A 117 -4.74 -7.59 9.22
N THR A 118 -4.23 -7.18 10.39
CA THR A 118 -4.14 -8.06 11.56
C THR A 118 -5.51 -8.48 12.09
N PRO A 119 -6.48 -7.57 12.30
CA PRO A 119 -7.86 -7.94 12.64
C PRO A 119 -8.51 -8.89 11.63
N VAL A 120 -8.40 -8.61 10.32
CA VAL A 120 -9.01 -9.44 9.28
C VAL A 120 -8.42 -10.84 9.27
N ARG A 121 -7.11 -10.97 9.51
CA ARG A 121 -6.46 -12.27 9.68
C ARG A 121 -7.09 -13.07 10.83
N HIS A 122 -7.28 -12.44 11.99
CA HIS A 122 -7.90 -13.13 13.13
C HIS A 122 -9.34 -13.52 12.82
N GLN A 123 -10.13 -12.60 12.26
CA GLN A 123 -11.50 -12.89 11.84
C GLN A 123 -11.57 -14.06 10.86
N LEU A 124 -10.64 -14.15 9.90
CA LEU A 124 -10.56 -15.29 8.99
C LEU A 124 -10.37 -16.59 9.76
N TYR A 125 -9.36 -16.69 10.62
CA TYR A 125 -9.11 -17.90 11.39
C TYR A 125 -10.30 -18.28 12.28
N ASP A 126 -10.94 -17.31 12.93
CA ASP A 126 -12.15 -17.55 13.71
C ASP A 126 -13.27 -18.14 12.83
N GLN A 127 -13.48 -17.62 11.62
CA GLN A 127 -14.46 -18.21 10.70
C GLN A 127 -14.06 -19.62 10.23
N LEU A 128 -12.78 -19.86 9.95
CA LEU A 128 -12.29 -21.20 9.58
C LEU A 128 -12.57 -22.22 10.69
N ASP A 129 -12.28 -21.85 11.94
CA ASP A 129 -12.53 -22.69 13.10
C ASP A 129 -14.03 -22.96 13.29
N ARG A 130 -14.90 -21.94 13.06
CA ARG A 130 -16.35 -22.13 13.10
C ARG A 130 -16.83 -23.08 12.00
N VAL A 131 -16.29 -22.99 10.78
CA VAL A 131 -16.63 -23.93 9.68
C VAL A 131 -16.18 -25.35 10.00
N ASP A 132 -14.96 -25.52 10.51
CA ASP A 132 -14.45 -26.83 10.91
C ASP A 132 -15.31 -27.45 12.03
N ASN A 133 -15.63 -26.67 13.06
CA ASN A 133 -16.54 -27.10 14.13
C ASN A 133 -17.93 -27.47 13.60
N TYR A 134 -18.49 -26.69 12.68
CA TYR A 134 -19.77 -27.01 12.03
C TYR A 134 -19.71 -28.35 11.29
N SER A 135 -18.63 -28.60 10.54
CA SER A 135 -18.44 -29.84 9.78
C SER A 135 -18.40 -31.09 10.65
N LYS A 136 -17.97 -30.96 11.92
CA LYS A 136 -17.88 -32.03 12.91
C LYS A 136 -19.20 -32.30 13.65
N LYS A 137 -20.14 -31.35 13.66
CA LYS A 137 -21.46 -31.52 14.29
C LYS A 137 -22.28 -32.59 13.56
N SER A 138 -23.07 -33.35 14.32
CA SER A 138 -24.06 -34.28 13.77
C SER A 138 -25.26 -33.53 13.16
N ALA A 139 -26.04 -34.21 12.30
CA ALA A 139 -27.19 -33.58 11.61
C ALA A 139 -28.23 -32.96 12.56
N HIS A 140 -28.36 -33.48 13.78
CA HIS A 140 -29.28 -32.95 14.78
C HIS A 140 -28.75 -31.72 15.54
N GLU A 141 -27.43 -31.48 15.49
CA GLU A 141 -26.75 -30.34 16.14
C GLU A 141 -26.52 -29.17 15.17
N ARG A 142 -26.75 -29.40 13.87
CA ARG A 142 -26.61 -28.41 12.80
C ARG A 142 -27.87 -27.57 12.70
N GLY A 143 -27.76 -26.28 13.01
CA GLY A 143 -28.84 -25.32 12.82
C GLY A 143 -28.77 -24.67 11.43
N LYS A 144 -29.90 -24.54 10.75
CA LYS A 144 -29.98 -23.83 9.46
C LYS A 144 -29.45 -22.39 9.52
N GLY A 145 -29.59 -21.72 10.67
CA GLY A 145 -29.06 -20.38 10.91
C GLY A 145 -27.52 -20.33 11.00
N ASP A 146 -26.87 -21.41 11.42
CA ASP A 146 -25.42 -21.47 11.56
C ASP A 146 -24.72 -21.31 10.20
N LEU A 147 -25.26 -21.93 9.13
CA LEU A 147 -24.70 -21.82 7.77
C LEU A 147 -24.87 -20.41 7.19
N GLU A 148 -26.00 -19.76 7.47
CA GLU A 148 -26.25 -18.40 7.03
C GLU A 148 -25.28 -17.43 7.71
N GLU A 149 -25.08 -17.55 9.03
CA GLU A 149 -24.10 -16.75 9.77
C GLU A 149 -22.66 -16.97 9.28
N LEU A 150 -22.27 -18.23 9.04
CA LEU A 150 -20.95 -18.58 8.49
C LEU A 150 -20.74 -17.96 7.11
N THR A 151 -21.76 -18.02 6.26
CA THR A 151 -21.73 -17.43 4.91
C THR A 151 -21.54 -15.91 4.98
N ILE A 152 -22.30 -15.23 5.84
CA ILE A 152 -22.20 -13.79 6.04
C ILE A 152 -20.80 -13.42 6.56
N GLY A 153 -20.30 -14.14 7.58
CA GLY A 153 -18.99 -13.90 8.17
C GLY A 153 -17.84 -14.05 7.17
N LEU A 154 -17.85 -15.13 6.38
CA LEU A 154 -16.85 -15.35 5.33
C LEU A 154 -16.98 -14.34 4.19
N HIS A 155 -18.19 -13.86 3.88
CA HIS A 155 -18.39 -12.82 2.87
C HIS A 155 -17.78 -11.48 3.30
N VAL A 156 -17.99 -11.07 4.56
CA VAL A 156 -17.35 -9.86 5.11
C VAL A 156 -15.83 -9.98 5.02
N VAL A 157 -15.25 -11.10 5.46
CA VAL A 157 -13.80 -11.34 5.36
C VAL A 157 -13.33 -11.32 3.90
N SER A 158 -14.14 -11.81 2.95
CA SER A 158 -13.80 -11.73 1.51
C SER A 158 -13.67 -10.29 1.03
N GLN A 159 -14.65 -9.43 1.36
CA GLN A 159 -14.65 -8.03 0.95
C GLN A 159 -13.43 -7.28 1.50
N GLU A 160 -13.09 -7.53 2.76
CA GLU A 160 -11.90 -6.96 3.38
C GLU A 160 -10.60 -7.43 2.70
N ILE A 161 -10.46 -8.73 2.43
CA ILE A 161 -9.29 -9.28 1.73
C ILE A 161 -9.12 -8.66 0.34
N ASP A 162 -10.21 -8.54 -0.43
CA ASP A 162 -10.17 -7.96 -1.77
C ASP A 162 -9.76 -6.47 -1.73
N SER A 163 -10.29 -5.70 -0.77
CA SER A 163 -9.90 -4.31 -0.53
C SER A 163 -8.41 -4.17 -0.18
N MET A 164 -7.91 -4.96 0.77
CA MET A 164 -6.50 -4.93 1.18
C MET A 164 -5.57 -5.39 0.04
N THR A 165 -6.04 -6.31 -0.82
CA THR A 165 -5.30 -6.74 -2.01
C THR A 165 -5.13 -5.57 -2.98
N ALA A 166 -6.21 -4.84 -3.28
CA ALA A 166 -6.15 -3.66 -4.13
C ALA A 166 -5.21 -2.57 -3.57
N GLY A 167 -5.24 -2.33 -2.25
CA GLY A 167 -4.31 -1.41 -1.59
C GLY A 167 -2.84 -1.85 -1.68
N THR A 168 -2.59 -3.15 -1.55
CA THR A 168 -1.25 -3.73 -1.67
C THR A 168 -0.71 -3.64 -3.09
N ASP A 169 -1.56 -3.91 -4.09
CA ASP A 169 -1.19 -3.79 -5.50
C ASP A 169 -0.87 -2.33 -5.87
N MET A 170 -1.67 -1.37 -5.38
CA MET A 170 -1.38 0.05 -5.56
C MET A 170 -0.04 0.44 -4.91
N THR A 171 0.22 -0.02 -3.68
CA THR A 171 1.51 0.22 -3.01
C THR A 171 2.66 -0.36 -3.84
N SER A 172 2.49 -1.57 -4.39
CA SER A 172 3.49 -2.20 -5.27
C SER A 172 3.79 -1.35 -6.50
N MET A 173 2.76 -0.80 -7.14
CA MET A 173 2.92 0.12 -8.28
C MET A 173 3.71 1.38 -7.89
N ILE A 174 3.40 1.97 -6.73
CA ILE A 174 4.11 3.17 -6.22
C ILE A 174 5.59 2.85 -6.04
N VAL A 175 5.92 1.79 -5.29
CA VAL A 175 7.30 1.43 -5.01
C VAL A 175 8.08 1.14 -6.29
N ARG A 176 7.49 0.40 -7.24
CA ARG A 176 8.13 0.12 -8.54
C ARG A 176 8.39 1.39 -9.36
N ARG A 177 7.47 2.36 -9.33
CA ARG A 177 7.68 3.66 -9.99
C ARG A 177 8.76 4.49 -9.30
N LEU A 178 8.83 4.45 -7.97
CA LEU A 178 9.91 5.09 -7.21
C LEU A 178 11.27 4.47 -7.55
N ILE A 179 11.38 3.14 -7.59
CA ILE A 179 12.61 2.44 -8.02
C ILE A 179 13.01 2.91 -9.43
N LYS A 180 12.07 2.94 -10.38
CA LYS A 180 12.34 3.38 -11.74
C LYS A 180 12.77 4.85 -11.84
N GLY A 181 12.19 5.73 -11.02
CA GLY A 181 12.62 7.12 -10.90
C GLY A 181 14.00 7.24 -10.28
N HIS A 182 14.25 6.49 -9.21
CA HIS A 182 15.51 6.48 -8.48
C HIS A 182 16.67 5.95 -9.33
N THR A 183 16.45 4.91 -10.15
CA THR A 183 17.45 4.41 -11.10
C THR A 183 17.89 5.52 -12.06
N ARG A 184 16.96 6.29 -12.62
CA ARG A 184 17.29 7.42 -13.52
C ARG A 184 18.06 8.52 -12.79
N TYR A 185 17.67 8.82 -11.56
CA TYR A 185 18.42 9.75 -10.71
C TYR A 185 19.84 9.25 -10.46
N ARG A 186 20.01 7.99 -10.08
CA ARG A 186 21.31 7.36 -9.80
C ARG A 186 22.22 7.33 -11.02
N GLU A 187 21.68 7.04 -12.20
CA GLU A 187 22.43 7.09 -13.46
C GLU A 187 22.93 8.50 -13.80
N SER A 188 22.23 9.53 -13.33
CA SER A 188 22.64 10.93 -13.51
C SER A 188 23.69 11.41 -12.49
N LEU A 189 23.97 10.62 -11.44
CA LEU A 189 24.95 11.00 -10.41
C LEU A 189 26.38 10.81 -10.92
N GLY A 190 27.11 11.91 -11.04
CA GLY A 190 28.55 11.89 -11.35
C GLY A 190 29.48 11.82 -10.12
N SER A 191 28.94 11.92 -8.89
CA SER A 191 29.74 12.09 -7.67
C SER A 191 29.74 10.85 -6.77
N VAL A 192 30.94 10.34 -6.47
CA VAL A 192 31.17 9.20 -5.56
C VAL A 192 30.67 9.48 -4.14
N ALA A 193 30.70 10.76 -3.69
CA ALA A 193 30.24 11.14 -2.35
C ALA A 193 28.73 10.91 -2.15
N LEU A 194 27.95 10.92 -3.24
CA LEU A 194 26.50 10.72 -3.22
C LEU A 194 26.11 9.24 -3.33
N VAL A 195 27.07 8.37 -3.69
CA VAL A 195 26.83 6.94 -3.93
C VAL A 195 26.33 6.24 -2.66
N ASN A 196 26.89 6.54 -1.50
CA ASN A 196 26.47 5.88 -0.25
C ASN A 196 25.00 6.19 0.09
N SER A 197 24.58 7.46 -0.01
CA SER A 197 23.18 7.85 0.23
C SER A 197 22.26 7.25 -0.82
N SER A 198 22.70 7.23 -2.08
CA SER A 198 21.93 6.65 -3.18
C SER A 198 21.75 5.15 -3.02
N THR A 199 22.80 4.41 -2.67
CA THR A 199 22.73 2.96 -2.42
C THR A 199 21.81 2.65 -1.25
N LYS A 200 21.93 3.36 -0.11
CA LYS A 200 21.01 3.17 1.02
C LYS A 200 19.55 3.37 0.63
N THR A 201 19.28 4.32 -0.27
CA THR A 201 17.92 4.60 -0.76
C THR A 201 17.43 3.49 -1.69
N ALA A 202 18.30 2.97 -2.58
CA ALA A 202 17.99 1.81 -3.40
C ALA A 202 17.66 0.58 -2.53
N ASP A 203 18.51 0.27 -1.55
CA ASP A 203 18.31 -0.85 -0.62
C ASP A 203 17.00 -0.70 0.17
N ALA A 204 16.66 0.51 0.60
CA ALA A 204 15.41 0.79 1.30
C ALA A 204 14.17 0.60 0.40
N LEU A 205 14.25 1.02 -0.87
CA LEU A 205 13.19 0.82 -1.85
C LEU A 205 13.01 -0.66 -2.20
N ASP A 206 14.10 -1.41 -2.34
CA ASP A 206 14.07 -2.84 -2.60
C ASP A 206 13.49 -3.61 -1.41
N TYR A 207 13.92 -3.29 -0.18
CA TYR A 207 13.32 -3.84 1.04
C TYR A 207 11.81 -3.58 1.11
N LEU A 208 11.38 -2.36 0.76
CA LEU A 208 9.97 -2.01 0.74
C LEU A 208 9.20 -2.79 -0.33
N ALA A 209 9.79 -2.97 -1.53
CA ALA A 209 9.19 -3.77 -2.60
C ALA A 209 9.00 -5.24 -2.17
N GLU A 210 10.03 -5.84 -1.57
CA GLU A 210 9.98 -7.21 -1.05
C GLU A 210 8.95 -7.35 0.08
N SER A 211 8.85 -6.34 0.96
CA SER A 211 7.87 -6.32 2.05
C SER A 211 6.44 -6.27 1.53
N VAL A 212 6.18 -5.46 0.50
CA VAL A 212 4.87 -5.38 -0.17
C VAL A 212 4.54 -6.70 -0.86
N ASP A 213 5.51 -7.31 -1.56
CA ASP A 213 5.32 -8.60 -2.21
C ASP A 213 5.05 -9.73 -1.19
N ALA A 214 5.71 -9.72 -0.03
CA ALA A 214 5.44 -10.65 1.05
C ALA A 214 4.02 -10.50 1.58
N GLN A 215 3.56 -9.25 1.80
CA GLN A 215 2.20 -8.98 2.26
C GLN A 215 1.14 -9.43 1.24
N ARG A 216 1.38 -9.22 -0.05
CA ARG A 216 0.51 -9.70 -1.13
C ARG A 216 0.35 -11.22 -1.09
N ARG A 217 1.46 -11.97 -0.98
CA ARG A 217 1.43 -13.45 -0.87
C ARG A 217 0.61 -13.93 0.32
N TRP A 218 0.69 -13.23 1.46
CA TRP A 218 -0.14 -13.54 2.63
C TRP A 218 -1.63 -13.31 2.36
N LEU A 219 -1.99 -12.21 1.71
CA LEU A 219 -3.38 -11.92 1.34
C LEU A 219 -3.94 -12.93 0.33
N GLU A 220 -3.13 -13.36 -0.64
CA GLU A 220 -3.48 -14.45 -1.57
C GLU A 220 -3.74 -15.76 -0.81
N SER A 221 -2.91 -16.08 0.19
CA SER A 221 -3.11 -17.25 1.05
C SER A 221 -4.41 -17.16 1.83
N TYR A 222 -4.73 -15.99 2.39
CA TYR A 222 -5.99 -15.76 3.12
C TYR A 222 -7.19 -15.91 2.20
N LYS A 223 -7.12 -15.35 0.99
CA LYS A 223 -8.16 -15.50 -0.03
C LYS A 223 -8.42 -16.98 -0.34
N ALA A 224 -7.38 -17.76 -0.61
CA ALA A 224 -7.49 -19.18 -0.90
C ALA A 224 -8.13 -19.97 0.23
N ARG A 225 -7.73 -19.73 1.49
CA ARG A 225 -8.32 -20.40 2.67
C ARG A 225 -9.80 -20.06 2.84
N LYS A 226 -10.16 -18.79 2.66
CA LYS A 226 -11.54 -18.33 2.66
C LYS A 226 -12.36 -19.00 1.57
N ASP A 227 -11.83 -19.15 0.35
CA ASP A 227 -12.52 -19.82 -0.76
C ASP A 227 -12.80 -21.29 -0.46
N ILE A 228 -11.81 -21.99 0.12
CA ILE A 228 -11.98 -23.37 0.56
C ILE A 228 -13.12 -23.47 1.59
N ALA A 229 -13.15 -22.60 2.59
CA ALA A 229 -14.19 -22.58 3.60
C ALA A 229 -15.59 -22.27 3.03
N MET A 230 -15.68 -21.29 2.12
CA MET A 230 -16.93 -20.96 1.42
C MET A 230 -17.48 -22.13 0.61
N ASN A 231 -16.61 -22.89 -0.05
CA ASN A 231 -17.01 -24.08 -0.80
C ASN A 231 -17.54 -25.17 0.14
N LEU A 232 -16.92 -25.36 1.31
CA LEU A 232 -17.40 -26.31 2.31
C LEU A 232 -18.77 -25.93 2.88
N VAL A 233 -18.98 -24.66 3.20
CA VAL A 233 -20.28 -24.13 3.65
C VAL A 233 -21.35 -24.36 2.57
N SER A 234 -21.03 -24.02 1.33
CA SER A 234 -21.95 -24.20 0.18
C SER A 234 -22.33 -25.67 -0.05
N ALA A 235 -21.36 -26.58 0.03
CA ALA A 235 -21.61 -28.01 -0.10
C ALA A 235 -22.54 -28.55 1.01
N ASN A 236 -22.31 -28.14 2.27
CA ASN A 236 -23.17 -28.50 3.39
C ASN A 236 -24.59 -27.94 3.23
N PHE A 237 -24.73 -26.71 2.72
CA PHE A 237 -26.03 -26.10 2.45
C PHE A 237 -26.84 -26.87 1.39
N VAL A 238 -26.18 -27.40 0.36
CA VAL A 238 -26.83 -28.26 -0.65
C VAL A 238 -27.26 -29.59 -0.04
N LEU A 239 -26.42 -30.22 0.78
CA LEU A 239 -26.74 -31.49 1.43
C LEU A 239 -27.95 -31.38 2.38
N GLU A 240 -28.06 -30.29 3.13
CA GLU A 240 -29.23 -30.04 3.99
C GLU A 240 -30.53 -29.84 3.21
N LYS A 241 -30.47 -29.24 2.01
CA LYS A 241 -31.64 -29.08 1.14
C LYS A 241 -32.12 -30.39 0.50
N ILE A 242 -31.22 -31.35 0.28
CA ILE A 242 -31.56 -32.67 -0.31
C ILE A 242 -32.10 -33.64 0.76
N SER A 243 -31.77 -33.41 2.03
CA SER A 243 -32.15 -34.28 3.16
C SER A 243 -33.55 -34.00 3.74
N HIS A 244 -34.27 -33.01 3.19
CA HIS A 244 -35.63 -32.60 3.55
C HIS A 244 -36.57 -32.72 2.35
#